data_AF-A0A5B6Z9R1-F1
#
_entry.id   AF-A0A5B6Z9R1-F1
#
_cell.length_a   1.000
_cell.length_b   1.000
_cell.length_c   1.000
_cell.angle_alpha   90.00
_cell.angle_beta   90.00
_cell.angle_gamma   90.00
#
_symmetry.space_group_name_H-M   'P 1'
#
loop_
_entity.id
_entity.type
_entity.pdbx_description
1 polymer ?
#
loop_
_entity_poly.entity_id
_entity_poly.type
_entity_poly.pdbx_seq_one_letter_code
_entity_poly.pdbx_strand_id
1 'polypeptide(L)'
;FTMDLSEEEPCWRCVTGSGMPGAGNPGGIAPPPRLDHVAVSLPGGRIVVFGGSVAGLHSASQLYILDPTDEKPTWRILNVPGRPPRFAWGHSTCVVGGTRAIVLGGQTGEEWMLSELHELSLASSVI
;
A
#
# COMPACT_ATOMS: atom_id res chain seq x y z
N PHE A 1 12.53 -1.08 14.71
CA PHE A 1 11.70 -2.24 15.09
C PHE A 1 12.60 -3.45 15.07
N THR A 2 12.57 -4.26 16.13
CA THR A 2 13.33 -5.51 16.24
C THR A 2 12.31 -6.64 16.11
N MET A 3 12.57 -7.59 15.21
CA MET A 3 11.76 -8.80 15.14
C MET A 3 11.99 -9.57 16.44
N ASP A 4 10.93 -9.73 17.24
CA ASP A 4 11.01 -10.51 18.46
C ASP A 4 11.04 -11.99 18.09
N LEU A 5 12.23 -12.58 18.13
CA LEU A 5 12.44 -14.01 17.87
C LEU A 5 12.09 -14.88 19.08
N SER A 6 11.60 -14.28 20.18
CA SER A 6 11.23 -15.00 21.41
C SER A 6 9.78 -15.49 21.42
N GLU A 7 8.95 -15.13 20.42
CA GLU A 7 7.69 -15.82 20.20
C GLU A 7 7.95 -17.30 19.90
N GLU A 8 7.38 -18.19 20.72
CA GLU A 8 7.77 -19.61 20.75
C GLU A 8 7.54 -20.34 19.43
N GLU A 9 6.57 -19.92 18.59
CA GLU A 9 6.41 -20.39 17.21
C GLU A 9 5.68 -19.35 16.32
N PRO A 10 6.17 -19.05 15.10
CA PRO A 10 5.48 -18.13 14.18
C PRO A 10 4.15 -18.72 13.71
N CYS A 11 3.05 -17.96 13.83
CA CYS A 11 1.71 -18.39 13.40
C CYS A 11 1.07 -17.47 12.36
N TRP A 12 0.33 -18.06 11.42
CA TRP A 12 -0.50 -17.31 10.47
C TRP A 12 -1.83 -16.94 11.11
N ARG A 13 -2.23 -15.67 11.00
CA ARG A 13 -3.55 -15.19 11.42
C ARG A 13 -4.19 -14.37 10.30
N CYS A 14 -5.44 -14.69 9.98
CA CYS A 14 -6.25 -13.83 9.12
C CYS A 14 -6.63 -12.54 9.87
N VAL A 15 -6.21 -11.38 9.37
CA VAL A 15 -6.47 -10.07 10.00
C VAL A 15 -7.82 -9.48 9.55
N THR A 16 -8.13 -9.59 8.26
CA THR A 16 -9.40 -9.14 7.67
C THR A 16 -9.63 -9.87 6.34
N GLY A 17 -10.88 -10.10 5.97
CA GLY A 17 -11.26 -10.92 4.81
C GLY A 17 -12.04 -10.16 3.75
N SER A 18 -11.90 -10.58 2.49
CA SER A 18 -12.79 -10.15 1.40
C SER A 18 -14.14 -10.84 1.55
N GLY A 19 -15.21 -10.07 1.80
CA GLY A 19 -16.57 -10.60 1.68
C GLY A 19 -16.81 -11.21 0.29
N MET A 20 -17.59 -12.29 0.23
CA MET A 20 -18.11 -12.85 -1.01
C MET A 20 -18.81 -11.76 -1.85
N PRO A 21 -18.77 -11.83 -3.19
CA PRO A 21 -19.50 -10.89 -4.03
C PRO A 21 -20.99 -10.86 -3.63
N GLY A 22 -21.49 -9.69 -3.24
CA GLY A 22 -22.90 -9.48 -2.87
C GLY A 22 -23.22 -9.47 -1.37
N ALA A 23 -22.27 -9.84 -0.49
CA ALA A 23 -22.35 -9.52 0.94
C ALA A 23 -21.61 -8.21 1.20
N GLY A 24 -22.20 -7.27 1.94
CA GLY A 24 -21.51 -6.03 2.33
C GLY A 24 -20.15 -6.36 2.94
N ASN A 25 -19.07 -5.78 2.42
CA ASN A 25 -17.71 -6.21 2.79
C ASN A 25 -17.40 -5.74 4.23
N PRO A 26 -17.36 -6.65 5.24
CA PRO A 26 -17.05 -6.25 6.61
C PRO A 26 -15.62 -5.72 6.72
N GLY A 27 -14.74 -6.05 5.76
CA GLY A 27 -13.36 -5.59 5.67
C GLY A 27 -13.17 -4.26 4.94
N GLY A 28 -14.22 -3.53 4.57
CA GLY A 28 -14.12 -2.22 3.92
C GLY A 28 -13.75 -2.27 2.43
N ILE A 29 -13.03 -1.25 1.92
CA ILE A 29 -12.62 -1.17 0.51
C ILE A 29 -11.19 -1.70 0.37
N ALA A 30 -11.07 -3.02 0.23
CA ALA A 30 -9.77 -3.67 0.11
C ALA A 30 -9.10 -3.40 -1.26
N PRO A 31 -7.76 -3.44 -1.33
CA PRO A 31 -7.08 -3.46 -2.62
C PRO A 31 -7.53 -4.67 -3.45
N PRO A 32 -7.86 -4.52 -4.74
CA PRO A 32 -8.01 -5.68 -5.62
C PRO A 32 -6.72 -6.52 -5.66
N PRO A 33 -6.83 -7.83 -6.00
CA PRO A 33 -5.69 -8.71 -6.17
C PRO A 33 -4.63 -8.07 -7.08
N ARG A 34 -3.39 -8.02 -6.60
CA ARG A 34 -2.29 -7.29 -7.24
C ARG A 34 -0.94 -7.95 -7.00
N LEU A 35 -0.03 -7.80 -7.95
CA LEU A 35 1.38 -8.21 -7.87
C LEU A 35 2.28 -6.99 -7.70
N ASP A 36 3.52 -7.17 -7.23
CA ASP A 36 4.56 -6.11 -7.21
C ASP A 36 4.15 -4.80 -6.50
N HIS A 37 3.27 -4.92 -5.51
CA HIS A 37 2.85 -3.79 -4.68
C HIS A 37 3.86 -3.58 -3.56
N VAL A 38 3.82 -2.40 -2.94
CA VAL A 38 4.57 -2.12 -1.72
C VAL A 38 3.64 -2.04 -0.53
N ALA A 39 4.10 -2.64 0.57
CA ALA A 39 3.49 -2.54 1.88
C ALA A 39 4.44 -1.78 2.82
N VAL A 40 3.94 -0.74 3.48
CA VAL A 40 4.69 0.13 4.38
C VAL A 40 4.05 0.10 5.75
N SER A 41 4.81 -0.23 6.78
CA SER A 41 4.38 -0.05 8.16
C SER A 41 4.52 1.41 8.58
N LEU A 42 3.46 1.98 9.16
CA LEU A 42 3.39 3.33 9.69
C LEU A 42 3.52 3.32 11.22
N PRO A 43 3.84 4.47 11.85
CA PRO A 43 3.68 4.64 13.29
C PRO A 43 2.27 4.27 13.76
N GLY A 44 2.22 3.51 14.86
CA GLY A 44 0.98 2.96 15.43
C GLY A 44 0.57 1.59 14.89
N GLY A 45 1.40 0.94 14.06
CA GLY A 45 1.14 -0.43 13.57
C GLY A 45 0.24 -0.52 12.34
N ARG A 46 -0.24 0.62 11.84
CA ARG A 46 -0.99 0.71 10.58
C ARG A 46 -0.12 0.34 9.39
N ILE A 47 -0.73 -0.21 8.36
CA ILE A 47 -0.06 -0.57 7.11
C ILE A 47 -0.66 0.20 5.95
N VAL A 48 0.18 0.67 5.04
CA VAL A 48 -0.21 1.26 3.75
C VAL A 48 0.20 0.34 2.62
N VAL A 49 -0.72 0.08 1.69
CA VAL A 49 -0.47 -0.64 0.44
C VAL A 49 -0.58 0.33 -0.72
N PHE A 50 0.43 0.32 -1.60
CA PHE A 50 0.51 1.20 -2.76
C PHE A 50 1.06 0.47 -3.99
N GLY A 51 0.57 0.86 -5.16
CA GLY A 51 1.10 0.39 -6.44
C GLY A 51 0.75 -1.07 -6.73
N GLY A 52 1.54 -1.64 -7.63
CA GLY A 52 1.44 -3.00 -8.12
C GLY A 52 0.63 -3.16 -9.41
N SER A 53 0.68 -4.33 -9.98
CA SER A 53 -0.03 -4.69 -11.22
C SER A 53 -1.37 -5.35 -10.88
N VAL A 54 -2.48 -4.83 -11.43
CA VAL A 54 -3.82 -5.42 -11.28
C VAL A 54 -4.26 -5.98 -12.63
N ALA A 55 -4.72 -7.23 -12.67
CA ALA A 55 -5.16 -7.85 -13.91
C ALA A 55 -6.29 -7.06 -14.59
N GLY A 56 -6.09 -6.65 -15.84
CA GLY A 56 -7.08 -5.95 -16.65
C GLY A 56 -7.42 -4.51 -16.21
N LEU A 57 -6.66 -3.91 -15.28
CA LEU A 57 -6.92 -2.58 -14.77
C LEU A 57 -5.67 -1.68 -14.78
N HIS A 58 -5.88 -0.40 -15.08
CA HIS A 58 -4.83 0.62 -15.17
C HIS A 58 -4.57 1.37 -13.84
N SER A 59 -5.29 1.05 -12.76
CA SER A 59 -5.38 1.94 -11.58
C SER A 59 -4.56 1.44 -10.39
N ALA A 60 -3.25 1.34 -10.58
CA ALA A 60 -2.31 0.91 -9.54
C ALA A 60 -2.03 1.97 -8.47
N SER A 61 -2.28 3.24 -8.77
CA SER A 61 -1.84 4.38 -7.94
C SER A 61 -2.77 4.72 -6.77
N GLN A 62 -3.72 3.85 -6.43
CA GLN A 62 -4.58 4.04 -5.25
C GLN A 62 -3.85 3.58 -3.99
N LEU A 63 -3.88 4.42 -2.94
CA LEU A 63 -3.38 4.09 -1.61
C LEU A 63 -4.47 3.43 -0.78
N TYR A 64 -4.12 2.31 -0.14
CA TYR A 64 -4.97 1.60 0.81
C TYR A 64 -4.31 1.60 2.17
N ILE A 65 -5.08 1.76 3.23
CA ILE A 65 -4.61 1.73 4.61
C ILE A 65 -5.44 0.74 5.44
N LEU A 66 -4.78 0.02 6.35
CA LEU A 66 -5.40 -0.87 7.32
C LEU A 66 -4.72 -0.66 8.68
N ASP A 67 -5.51 -0.63 9.75
CA ASP A 67 -5.00 -0.78 11.10
C ASP A 67 -5.26 -2.22 11.58
N PRO A 68 -4.23 -3.07 11.72
CA PRO A 68 -4.40 -4.45 12.19
C PRO A 68 -4.68 -4.55 13.70
N THR A 69 -4.58 -3.44 14.43
CA THR A 69 -4.83 -3.37 15.88
C THR A 69 -6.25 -2.93 16.23
N ASP A 70 -7.01 -2.41 15.25
CA ASP A 70 -8.44 -2.10 15.40
C ASP A 70 -9.22 -3.37 15.83
N GLU A 71 -10.24 -3.21 16.69
CA GLU A 71 -11.13 -4.31 17.09
C GLU A 71 -11.77 -4.99 15.87
N LYS A 72 -12.03 -4.20 14.82
CA LYS A 72 -12.54 -4.65 13.52
C LYS A 72 -11.67 -4.04 12.42
N PRO A 73 -10.57 -4.71 12.02
CA PRO A 73 -9.67 -4.19 10.99
C PRO A 73 -10.38 -4.03 9.64
N THR A 74 -10.48 -2.79 9.16
CA THR A 74 -11.13 -2.45 7.88
C THR A 74 -10.18 -1.70 6.95
N TRP A 75 -10.11 -2.13 5.70
CA TRP A 75 -9.43 -1.39 4.64
C TRP A 75 -10.15 -0.10 4.29
N ARG A 76 -9.36 0.95 4.09
CA ARG A 76 -9.85 2.26 3.65
C ARG A 76 -8.99 2.77 2.52
N ILE A 77 -9.60 3.51 1.61
CA ILE A 77 -8.85 4.28 0.61
C ILE A 77 -8.30 5.53 1.30
N LEU A 78 -7.00 5.75 1.17
CA LEU A 78 -6.35 6.96 1.63
C LEU A 78 -6.26 7.96 0.47
N ASN A 79 -7.00 9.07 0.58
CA ASN A 79 -6.94 10.15 -0.38
C ASN A 79 -5.82 11.12 0.03
N VAL A 80 -4.76 11.17 -0.76
CA VAL A 80 -3.63 12.08 -0.53
C VAL A 80 -3.68 13.22 -1.54
N PRO A 81 -3.61 14.49 -1.11
CA PRO A 81 -3.59 15.63 -2.02
C PRO A 81 -2.31 15.63 -2.87
N GLY A 82 -2.42 16.14 -4.10
CA GLY A 82 -1.31 16.24 -5.03
C GLY A 82 -1.56 15.50 -6.34
N ARG A 83 -0.48 15.22 -7.08
CA ARG A 83 -0.53 14.49 -8.35
C ARG A 83 0.12 13.12 -8.15
N PRO A 84 -0.67 12.04 -7.92
CA PRO A 84 -0.12 10.70 -7.84
C PRO A 84 0.48 10.30 -9.20
N PRO A 85 1.43 9.34 -9.22
CA PRO A 85 1.96 8.82 -10.47
C PRO A 85 0.83 8.23 -11.30
N ARG A 86 0.87 8.44 -12.61
CA ARG A 86 -0.17 7.96 -13.54
C ARG A 86 -0.23 6.43 -13.55
N PHE A 87 0.94 5.80 -13.46
CA PHE A 87 1.11 4.38 -13.30
C PHE A 87 2.04 4.08 -12.14
N ALA A 88 1.65 3.12 -11.32
CA ALA A 88 2.48 2.52 -10.30
C ALA A 88 2.41 1.00 -10.46
N TRP A 89 2.78 0.46 -11.63
CA TRP A 89 3.02 -0.97 -11.91
C TRP A 89 4.44 -1.18 -12.52
N GLY A 90 5.14 -2.30 -12.22
CA GLY A 90 6.49 -2.60 -12.73
C GLY A 90 7.68 -1.88 -12.06
N HIS A 91 7.44 -1.21 -10.95
CA HIS A 91 8.33 -0.26 -10.28
C HIS A 91 9.06 -0.86 -9.07
N SER A 92 10.27 -0.37 -8.80
CA SER A 92 10.85 -0.43 -7.46
C SER A 92 10.30 0.73 -6.64
N THR A 93 9.48 0.43 -5.64
CA THR A 93 9.05 1.41 -4.65
C THR A 93 9.72 1.07 -3.33
N CYS A 94 10.26 2.07 -2.64
CA CYS A 94 10.93 1.88 -1.36
C CYS A 94 10.49 2.93 -0.35
N VAL A 95 10.64 2.59 0.93
CA VAL A 95 10.37 3.51 2.03
C VAL A 95 11.70 4.13 2.44
N VAL A 96 11.77 5.46 2.43
CA VAL A 96 12.95 6.21 2.83
C VAL A 96 12.66 6.96 4.13
N GLY A 97 13.57 6.80 5.10
CA GLY A 97 13.49 7.52 6.39
C GLY A 97 12.23 7.22 7.22
N GLY A 98 11.55 6.09 6.98
CA GLY A 98 10.34 5.66 7.69
C GLY A 98 9.10 6.55 7.52
N THR A 99 9.21 7.62 6.73
CA THR A 99 8.18 8.67 6.61
C THR A 99 7.90 9.06 5.17
N ARG A 100 8.64 8.50 4.20
CA ARG A 100 8.49 8.82 2.78
C ARG A 100 8.41 7.52 2.00
N ALA A 101 7.43 7.39 1.11
CA ALA A 101 7.42 6.35 0.09
C ALA A 101 7.91 6.96 -1.22
N ILE A 102 8.90 6.34 -1.83
CA ILE A 102 9.49 6.76 -3.10
C ILE A 102 9.07 5.78 -4.17
N VAL A 103 8.50 6.30 -5.25
CA VAL A 103 8.01 5.53 -6.40
C VAL A 103 8.81 5.97 -7.61
N LEU A 104 9.64 5.09 -8.14
CA LEU A 104 10.27 5.27 -9.45
C LEU A 104 9.29 4.78 -10.52
N GLY A 105 8.77 5.67 -11.36
CA GLY A 105 7.89 5.31 -12.47
C GLY A 105 7.35 6.51 -13.25
N GLY A 106 7.23 6.35 -14.58
CA GLY A 106 6.69 7.33 -15.56
C GLY A 106 6.28 6.62 -16.88
N GLN A 107 5.45 7.24 -17.74
CA GLN A 107 4.74 6.63 -18.89
C GLN A 107 5.25 7.18 -20.26
N THR A 108 5.36 6.47 -21.40
CA THR A 108 4.32 5.84 -22.27
C THR A 108 4.89 4.95 -23.40
N GLY A 109 4.08 4.00 -23.88
CA GLY A 109 4.12 3.50 -25.27
C GLY A 109 5.03 2.31 -25.52
N GLU A 110 6.35 2.52 -25.41
CA GLU A 110 7.38 1.48 -25.61
C GLU A 110 8.59 1.64 -24.66
N GLU A 111 8.60 2.68 -23.81
CA GLU A 111 9.72 2.96 -22.93
C GLU A 111 9.54 2.30 -21.55
N TRP A 112 10.40 1.33 -21.25
CA TRP A 112 10.49 0.65 -19.96
C TRP A 112 11.39 1.39 -18.95
N MET A 113 11.84 2.60 -19.29
CA MET A 113 12.79 3.35 -18.46
C MET A 113 12.08 4.21 -17.41
N LEU A 114 12.51 4.01 -16.17
CA LEU A 114 12.06 4.73 -14.98
C LEU A 114 12.80 6.07 -14.89
N SER A 115 12.28 7.13 -15.52
CA SER A 115 12.90 8.46 -15.48
C SER A 115 12.27 9.41 -14.44
N GLU A 116 11.08 9.08 -13.94
CA GLU A 116 10.34 9.91 -12.98
C GLU A 116 10.43 9.33 -11.55
N LEU A 117 10.71 10.21 -10.59
CA LEU A 117 10.79 9.91 -9.17
C LEU A 117 9.67 10.65 -8.44
N HIS A 118 8.76 9.91 -7.81
CA HIS A 118 7.70 10.48 -7.00
C HIS A 118 7.96 10.21 -5.52
N GLU A 119 7.70 11.22 -4.69
CA GLU A 119 7.78 11.12 -3.22
C GLU A 119 6.39 11.32 -2.62
N LEU A 120 5.99 10.39 -1.75
CA LEU A 120 4.81 10.49 -0.90
C LEU A 120 5.28 10.68 0.55
N SER A 121 5.02 11.86 1.13
CA SER A 121 5.23 12.10 2.55
C SER A 121 4.10 11.49 3.38
N LEU A 122 4.45 10.59 4.29
CA LEU A 122 3.56 9.90 5.21
C LEU A 122 3.51 10.58 6.59
N ALA A 123 4.41 11.53 6.83
CA ALA A 123 4.41 12.37 8.01
C ALA A 123 4.09 13.82 7.64
N SER A 124 3.26 14.46 8.46
CA SER A 124 3.08 15.91 8.41
C SER A 124 4.29 16.58 9.05
N SER A 125 4.96 17.47 8.34
CA SER A 125 5.86 18.44 8.96
C SER A 125 5.01 19.57 9.55
N VAL A 126 4.25 19.28 10.61
CA VAL A 126 3.78 20.36 11.49
C VAL A 126 4.89 20.53 12.51
N ILE A 127 5.66 21.60 12.35
CA ILE A 127 6.43 22.21 13.43
C ILE A 127 5.44 22.93 14.32
#